data_AF-A0A7J4R7P9-F1
#
_entry.id   AF-A0A7J4R7P9-F1
#
_cell.length_a   1.000
_cell.length_b   1.000
_cell.length_c   1.000
_cell.angle_alpha   90.00
_cell.angle_beta   90.00
_cell.angle_gamma   90.00
#
_symmetry.space_group_name_H-M   'P 1'
#
loop_
_entity.id
_entity.type
_entity.pdbx_description
1 polymer ?
#
loop_
_entity_poly.entity_id
_entity_poly.type
_entity_poly.pdbx_seq_one_letter_code
_entity_poly.pdbx_strand_id
1 'polypeptide(L)'
;MHHIAIMKKSWGLTRKILTGEKRIESRWYKSRCPPWDKNRYAEDDGIERDKIPYFFSRFRDKNYCILIFLKNPQEVKPFDIDKAGYGAMAAWMVAENLDRIKRLIT
;
A
#
# COMPACT_ATOMS: atom_id res chain seq x y z
N MET A 1 -5.51 7.90 16.07
CA MET A 1 -4.58 8.08 14.94
C MET A 1 -4.85 7.03 13.89
N HIS A 2 -5.10 7.47 12.67
CA HIS A 2 -5.39 6.65 11.50
C HIS A 2 -4.18 6.65 10.56
N HIS A 3 -3.73 5.46 10.20
CA HIS A 3 -2.67 5.25 9.23
C HIS A 3 -3.29 5.01 7.86
N ILE A 4 -2.91 5.83 6.88
CA ILE A 4 -3.54 5.85 5.57
C ILE A 4 -2.49 5.53 4.51
N ALA A 5 -2.65 4.39 3.85
CA ALA A 5 -1.89 4.02 2.68
C ALA A 5 -2.56 4.58 1.42
N ILE A 6 -1.82 5.33 0.61
CA ILE A 6 -2.32 5.84 -0.67
C ILE A 6 -1.86 4.90 -1.78
N MET A 7 -2.80 4.49 -2.64
CA MET A 7 -2.57 3.54 -3.72
C MET A 7 -3.00 4.14 -5.06
N LYS A 8 -2.32 3.77 -6.14
CA LYS A 8 -2.69 4.22 -7.48
C LYS A 8 -3.95 3.48 -7.94
N LYS A 9 -5.04 4.22 -8.19
CA LYS A 9 -6.34 3.66 -8.61
C LYS A 9 -6.22 2.74 -9.83
N SER A 10 -5.39 3.11 -10.81
CA SER A 10 -5.20 2.34 -12.05
C SER A 10 -4.55 0.96 -11.85
N TRP A 11 -4.05 0.64 -10.65
CA TRP A 11 -3.46 -0.67 -10.34
C TRP A 11 -4.50 -1.67 -9.81
N GLY A 12 -5.73 -1.24 -9.51
CA GLY A 12 -6.82 -2.14 -9.09
C GLY A 12 -6.59 -2.87 -7.76
N LEU A 13 -5.64 -2.43 -6.95
CA LEU A 13 -5.20 -3.16 -5.75
C LEU A 13 -6.26 -3.22 -4.64
N THR A 14 -7.17 -2.24 -4.57
CA THR A 14 -8.27 -2.25 -3.58
C THR A 14 -9.17 -3.47 -3.74
N ARG A 15 -9.46 -3.87 -4.99
CA ARG A 15 -10.22 -5.10 -5.27
C ARG A 15 -9.48 -6.34 -4.78
N LYS A 16 -8.18 -6.45 -5.08
CA LYS A 16 -7.34 -7.56 -4.61
C LYS A 16 -7.34 -7.67 -3.08
N ILE A 17 -7.26 -6.54 -2.39
CA ILE A 17 -7.36 -6.47 -0.93
C ILE A 17 -8.71 -7.00 -0.45
N LEU A 18 -9.82 -6.48 -1.00
CA LEU A 18 -11.16 -6.89 -0.60
C LEU A 18 -11.42 -8.39 -0.84
N THR A 19 -10.91 -8.94 -1.94
CA THR A 19 -11.03 -10.39 -2.25
C THR A 19 -10.09 -11.27 -1.42
N GLY A 20 -9.13 -10.68 -0.71
CA GLY A 20 -8.09 -11.43 0.01
C GLY A 20 -6.95 -11.97 -0.87
N GLU A 21 -6.91 -11.66 -2.17
CA GLU A 21 -5.77 -11.95 -3.06
C GLU A 21 -4.52 -11.18 -2.61
N LYS A 22 -4.70 -9.93 -2.14
CA LYS A 22 -3.63 -9.13 -1.52
C LYS A 22 -3.86 -9.05 -0.03
N ARG A 23 -2.98 -9.69 0.74
CA ARG A 23 -3.04 -9.81 2.20
C ARG A 23 -1.95 -9.03 2.90
N ILE A 24 -0.95 -8.58 2.15
CA ILE A 24 0.16 -7.77 2.62
C ILE A 24 0.23 -6.51 1.77
N GLU A 25 0.44 -5.35 2.39
CA GLU A 25 0.84 -4.12 1.72
C GLU A 25 2.33 -3.88 1.97
N SER A 26 3.13 -3.93 0.90
CA SER A 26 4.56 -3.64 0.95
C SER A 26 4.88 -2.16 0.66
N ARG A 27 5.87 -1.61 1.37
CA ARG A 27 6.44 -0.27 1.11
C ARG A 27 7.96 -0.32 1.08
N TRP A 28 8.53 0.14 -0.04
CA TRP A 28 9.93 -0.02 -0.40
C TRP A 28 10.68 1.29 -0.31
N TYR A 29 11.81 1.33 0.39
CA TYR A 29 12.64 2.54 0.34
C TYR A 29 14.16 2.28 0.41
N LYS A 30 14.96 3.35 0.48
CA LYS A 30 16.42 3.33 0.20
C LYS A 30 17.36 3.21 1.43
N SER A 31 16.95 3.53 2.66
CA SER A 31 17.73 3.43 3.93
C SER A 31 17.55 2.10 4.70
N ARG A 32 18.61 1.58 5.34
CA ARG A 32 18.90 0.12 5.59
C ARG A 32 18.03 -0.69 6.60
N CYS A 33 17.70 -1.97 6.28
CA CYS A 33 17.67 -3.20 7.14
C CYS A 33 17.35 -4.46 6.27
N PRO A 34 17.76 -5.71 6.61
CA PRO A 34 17.93 -6.81 5.64
C PRO A 34 16.68 -7.21 4.82
N PRO A 35 16.89 -7.69 3.58
CA PRO A 35 15.83 -7.86 2.60
C PRO A 35 14.94 -9.07 2.87
N TRP A 36 13.64 -8.82 2.69
CA TRP A 36 12.50 -9.74 2.65
C TRP A 36 12.77 -11.07 1.93
N ASP A 37 12.10 -12.14 2.39
CA ASP A 37 12.08 -13.43 1.70
C ASP A 37 11.12 -13.37 0.50
N LYS A 38 11.70 -13.31 -0.72
CA LYS A 38 11.00 -13.24 -2.01
C LYS A 38 10.05 -14.41 -2.26
N ASN A 39 10.31 -15.58 -1.69
CA ASN A 39 9.49 -16.77 -1.94
C ASN A 39 8.29 -16.83 -1.00
N ARG A 40 8.32 -16.07 0.08
CA ARG A 40 7.33 -16.17 1.15
C ARG A 40 6.15 -15.23 0.99
N TYR A 41 6.38 -14.01 0.49
CA TYR A 41 5.38 -12.94 0.57
C TYR A 41 4.94 -12.34 -0.77
N ALA A 42 5.54 -12.74 -1.90
CA ALA A 42 5.22 -12.12 -3.20
C ALA A 42 3.75 -12.30 -3.60
N GLU A 43 3.21 -13.51 -3.46
CA GLU A 43 1.80 -13.80 -3.74
C GLU A 43 0.87 -13.05 -2.77
N ASP A 44 1.18 -13.08 -1.47
CA ASP A 44 0.42 -12.34 -0.45
C ASP A 44 0.48 -10.81 -0.66
N ASP A 45 1.52 -10.28 -1.32
CA ASP A 45 1.64 -8.87 -1.73
C ASP A 45 0.87 -8.56 -3.04
N GLY A 46 0.19 -9.55 -3.61
CA GLY A 46 -0.67 -9.41 -4.80
C GLY A 46 0.09 -9.41 -6.13
N ILE A 47 1.34 -9.87 -6.15
CA ILE A 47 2.16 -9.99 -7.35
C ILE A 47 1.82 -11.31 -8.05
N GLU A 48 1.44 -11.25 -9.33
CA GLU A 48 1.21 -12.45 -10.11
C GLU A 48 2.51 -13.26 -10.31
N ARG A 49 2.43 -14.59 -10.27
CA ARG A 49 3.61 -15.49 -10.28
C ARG A 49 4.55 -15.24 -11.44
N ASP A 50 4.01 -15.00 -12.63
CA ASP A 50 4.74 -14.70 -13.86
C ASP A 50 5.49 -13.35 -13.79
N LYS A 51 5.03 -12.42 -12.95
CA LYS A 51 5.64 -11.09 -12.77
C LYS A 51 6.62 -11.01 -11.61
N ILE A 52 6.75 -12.06 -10.79
CA ILE A 52 7.71 -12.09 -9.67
C ILE A 52 9.13 -11.73 -10.14
N PRO A 53 9.69 -12.31 -11.22
CA PRO A 53 11.04 -11.96 -11.68
C PRO A 53 11.17 -10.49 -12.09
N TYR A 54 10.16 -9.94 -12.76
CA TYR A 54 10.14 -8.54 -13.18
C TYR A 54 10.16 -7.59 -11.99
N PHE A 55 9.26 -7.76 -11.03
CA PHE A 55 9.19 -6.88 -9.85
C PHE A 55 10.42 -7.03 -8.96
N PHE A 56 10.94 -8.25 -8.81
CA PHE A 56 12.18 -8.46 -8.06
C PHE A 56 13.36 -7.71 -8.68
N SER A 57 13.51 -7.75 -10.01
CA SER A 57 14.53 -6.95 -10.72
C SER A 57 14.37 -5.45 -10.43
N ARG A 58 13.13 -4.93 -10.39
CA ARG A 58 12.87 -3.52 -10.06
C ARG A 58 13.15 -3.15 -8.61
N PHE A 59 13.10 -4.11 -7.70
CA PHE A 59 13.33 -3.89 -6.27
C PHE A 59 14.73 -4.28 -5.82
N ARG A 60 15.60 -4.75 -6.73
CA ARG A 60 16.94 -5.25 -6.41
C ARG A 60 17.82 -4.26 -5.63
N ASP A 61 17.64 -2.97 -5.86
CA ASP A 61 18.42 -1.89 -5.23
C ASP A 61 17.71 -1.27 -4.02
N LYS A 62 16.58 -1.84 -3.57
CA LYS A 62 15.85 -1.37 -2.39
C LYS A 62 16.44 -2.04 -1.16
N ASN A 63 16.79 -1.22 -0.17
CA ASN A 63 17.46 -1.68 1.04
C ASN A 63 16.48 -2.01 2.18
N TYR A 64 15.18 -1.72 2.02
CA TYR A 64 14.17 -2.07 3.02
C TYR A 64 12.77 -2.22 2.45
N CYS A 65 11.98 -3.04 3.15
CA CYS A 65 10.57 -3.26 2.88
C CYS A 65 9.79 -3.30 4.21
N ILE A 66 8.75 -2.48 4.34
CA ILE A 66 7.76 -2.62 5.42
C ILE A 66 6.64 -3.52 4.89
N LEU A 67 6.31 -4.58 5.63
CA LEU A 67 5.19 -5.47 5.32
C LEU A 67 4.06 -5.22 6.31
N ILE A 68 2.90 -4.82 5.79
CA ILE A 68 1.70 -4.56 6.59
C ILE A 68 0.70 -5.69 6.31
N PHE A 69 0.44 -6.52 7.31
CA PHE A 69 -0.49 -7.63 7.20
C PHE A 69 -1.93 -7.13 7.35
N LEU A 70 -2.72 -7.25 6.29
CA LEU A 70 -4.11 -6.84 6.22
C LEU A 70 -5.00 -7.94 6.81
N LYS A 71 -5.93 -7.54 7.67
CA LYS A 71 -6.93 -8.44 8.27
C LYS A 71 -8.31 -7.82 8.14
N ASN A 72 -9.27 -8.66 7.76
CA ASN A 72 -10.69 -8.31 7.65
C ASN A 72 -10.95 -6.99 6.88
N PRO A 73 -10.46 -6.86 5.63
CA PRO A 73 -10.63 -5.61 4.87
C PRO A 73 -12.11 -5.31 4.65
N GLN A 74 -12.49 -4.05 4.86
CA GLN A 74 -13.87 -3.58 4.69
C GLN A 74 -13.90 -2.50 3.61
N GLU A 75 -14.91 -2.58 2.74
CA GLU A 75 -15.20 -1.52 1.79
C GLU A 75 -15.90 -0.35 2.51
N VAL A 76 -15.57 0.87 2.09
CA VAL A 76 -16.20 2.10 2.58
C VAL A 76 -16.71 2.89 1.38
N LYS A 77 -17.72 3.74 1.60
CA LYS A 77 -18.19 4.66 0.57
C LYS A 77 -17.01 5.53 0.07
N PRO A 78 -16.82 5.67 -1.25
CA PRO A 78 -15.77 6.55 -1.78
C PRO A 78 -15.92 7.99 -1.28
N PHE A 79 -14.80 8.63 -0.98
CA PHE A 79 -14.72 10.05 -0.59
C PHE A 79 -13.43 10.66 -1.12
N ASP A 80 -13.42 11.98 -1.29
CA ASP A 80 -12.22 12.72 -1.65
C ASP A 80 -11.36 12.97 -0.41
N ILE A 81 -10.04 12.98 -0.61
CA ILE A 81 -9.07 13.19 0.46
C ILE A 81 -8.42 14.56 0.28
N ASP A 82 -8.59 15.43 1.27
CA ASP A 82 -7.80 16.64 1.43
C ASP A 82 -6.40 16.29 1.95
N LYS A 83 -5.38 16.60 1.15
CA LYS A 83 -3.97 16.37 1.49
C LYS A 83 -3.23 17.68 1.80
N ALA A 84 -3.93 18.79 1.97
CA ALA A 84 -3.32 20.05 2.35
C ALA A 84 -2.49 19.86 3.63
N GLY A 85 -1.22 20.31 3.61
CA GLY A 85 -0.29 20.17 4.73
C GLY A 85 0.45 18.82 4.83
N TYR A 86 0.13 17.82 4.01
CA TYR A 86 0.78 16.49 4.05
C TYR A 86 1.82 16.25 2.94
N GLY A 87 1.98 17.22 2.02
CA GLY A 87 2.92 17.15 0.90
C GLY A 87 2.39 16.39 -0.32
N ALA A 88 2.80 16.83 -1.52
CA ALA A 88 2.22 16.37 -2.80
C ALA A 88 2.50 14.90 -3.16
N MET A 89 3.53 14.27 -2.57
CA MET A 89 3.98 12.91 -2.90
C MET A 89 3.93 11.93 -1.72
N ALA A 90 3.07 12.18 -0.72
CA ALA A 90 2.93 11.26 0.40
C ALA A 90 2.24 9.95 -0.05
N ALA A 91 2.99 8.84 -0.07
CA ALA A 91 2.44 7.48 -0.23
C ALA A 91 1.77 6.96 1.05
N TRP A 92 2.00 7.66 2.17
CA TRP A 92 1.54 7.29 3.51
C TRP A 92 1.24 8.57 4.31
N MET A 93 0.11 8.60 4.99
CA MET A 93 -0.31 9.71 5.86
C MET A 93 -0.74 9.19 7.22
N VAL A 94 -0.51 9.99 8.25
CA VAL A 94 -1.05 9.76 9.60
C VAL A 94 -1.99 10.91 9.91
N ALA A 95 -3.26 10.60 10.13
CA ALA A 95 -4.28 11.58 10.47
C ALA A 95 -4.83 11.28 11.87
N GLU A 96 -4.88 12.27 12.75
CA GLU A 96 -5.48 12.07 14.08
C GLU A 96 -6.96 11.72 14.00
N ASN A 97 -7.67 12.39 13.09
CA ASN A 97 -9.09 12.24 12.83
C ASN A 97 -9.34 12.21 11.31
N LEU A 98 -10.05 11.18 10.83
CA LEU A 98 -10.39 11.03 9.41
C LEU A 98 -11.33 12.11 8.88
N ASP A 99 -12.20 12.66 9.72
CA ASP A 99 -13.17 13.66 9.30
C ASP A 99 -12.52 14.99 8.93
N ARG A 100 -11.28 15.22 9.38
CA ARG A 100 -10.48 16.40 9.02
C ARG A 100 -9.92 16.33 7.59
N ILE A 101 -9.88 15.15 6.98
CA ILE A 101 -9.32 14.95 5.64
C ILE A 101 -10.35 14.45 4.63
N LYS A 102 -11.54 14.03 5.07
CA LYS A 102 -12.62 13.62 4.19
C LYS A 102 -13.29 14.83 3.57
N ARG A 103 -13.47 14.80 2.25
CA ARG A 103 -14.39 15.65 1.51
C ARG A 103 -15.45 14.75 0.89
N LEU A 104 -16.72 15.11 1.06
CA LEU A 104 -17.80 14.41 0.37
C LEU A 104 -17.66 14.67 -1.13
N ILE A 105 -17.79 13.63 -1.94
CA ILE A 105 -17.82 13.77 -3.39
C ILE A 105 -19.15 14.47 -3.70
N THR A 106 -19.06 15.71 -4.17
CA THR A 106 -20.21 16.48 -4.69
C THR A 106 -20.62 15.98 -6.07
#